data_AF-A0A936J1A3-F1
#
_entry.id   AF-A0A936J1A3-F1
#
_cell.length_a   1.000
_cell.length_b   1.000
_cell.length_c   1.000
_cell.angle_alpha   90.00
_cell.angle_beta   90.00
_cell.angle_gamma   90.00
#
_symmetry.space_group_name_H-M   'P 1'
#
loop_
_entity.id
_entity.type
_entity.pdbx_description
1 polymer ?
#
loop_
_entity_poly.entity_id
_entity_poly.type
_entity_poly.pdbx_seq_one_letter_code
_entity_poly.pdbx_strand_id
1 'polypeptide(L)'
;MNRRTCNSTRPLNTIGGEPKMRDTAWRSVFLAIVTCVFIFAAGGGNCIKAQAAAAGGLGRAYESAGKSAATQKLRAGMGSTLQKAVERSRSAAAGARSRTGSSNTLKTSPAPRKTTTRNVDPAPEKAYDDTFFKPDVRINVFNDLANSLGGNVEEKAALRALFSATKSAFEAEVANKGRTNNLAAAFTFFVAATTTVYHNDPEPSDEAIDQLWDGLNAVLDESGELENMSDGEKQEIYETLIALSGLVLAGHMEGKNSGDQQTTNAYRVIAGALIETVLKTSPDKVRFDRSGLVIKP
;
A
#
# COMPACT_ATOMS: atom_id res chain seq x y z
N MET A 1 -61.34 -26.47 38.51
CA MET A 1 -60.08 -26.37 39.29
C MET A 1 -58.91 -26.23 38.31
N ASN A 2 -58.24 -25.06 38.24
CA ASN A 2 -56.83 -24.81 38.65
C ASN A 2 -55.82 -25.81 38.03
N ARG A 3 -54.65 -25.48 37.44
CA ARG A 3 -53.86 -24.23 37.23
C ARG A 3 -52.57 -24.61 36.44
N ARG A 4 -52.07 -23.70 35.59
CA ARG A 4 -50.64 -23.29 35.36
C ARG A 4 -49.59 -24.31 34.83
N THR A 5 -49.13 -24.18 33.57
CA THR A 5 -47.97 -23.39 33.02
C THR A 5 -46.60 -24.09 33.09
N CYS A 6 -45.94 -24.30 31.94
CA CYS A 6 -44.65 -23.66 31.61
C CYS A 6 -44.18 -23.96 30.18
N ASN A 7 -43.62 -22.92 29.57
CA ASN A 7 -43.12 -22.76 28.22
C ASN A 7 -41.59 -23.03 28.22
N SER A 8 -41.03 -23.77 27.25
CA SER A 8 -39.63 -23.63 26.85
C SER A 8 -39.36 -24.29 25.50
N THR A 9 -39.49 -23.49 24.45
CA THR A 9 -38.89 -23.70 23.13
C THR A 9 -37.38 -23.42 23.21
N ARG A 10 -36.54 -24.41 22.85
CA ARG A 10 -35.16 -24.17 22.41
C ARG A 10 -35.03 -24.60 20.94
N PRO A 11 -34.76 -23.68 20.00
CA PRO A 11 -34.37 -24.07 18.65
C PRO A 11 -32.87 -24.40 18.60
N LEU A 12 -32.55 -25.31 17.68
CA LEU A 12 -31.22 -25.83 17.38
C LEU A 12 -30.20 -24.72 17.11
N ASN A 13 -29.03 -24.84 17.75
CA ASN A 13 -27.82 -24.12 17.37
C ASN A 13 -27.39 -24.55 15.96
N THR A 14 -27.52 -23.64 15.00
CA THR A 14 -26.80 -23.71 13.72
C THR A 14 -25.31 -23.48 13.98
N ILE A 15 -24.54 -24.55 13.90
CA ILE A 15 -23.09 -24.51 13.70
C ILE A 15 -22.89 -24.20 12.22
N GLY A 16 -22.40 -23.01 11.90
CA GLY A 16 -22.19 -22.59 10.51
C GLY A 16 -22.15 -21.08 10.33
N GLY A 17 -21.41 -20.37 11.19
CA GLY A 17 -20.98 -19.03 10.85
C GLY A 17 -19.78 -19.14 9.92
N GLU A 18 -20.00 -18.99 8.62
CA GLU A 18 -18.91 -18.49 7.76
C GLU A 18 -18.33 -17.25 8.44
N PRO A 19 -17.00 -17.13 8.56
CA PRO A 19 -16.43 -15.90 9.09
C PRO A 19 -16.85 -14.78 8.15
N LYS A 20 -17.73 -13.89 8.62
CA LYS A 20 -18.03 -12.62 7.95
C LYS A 20 -16.69 -11.97 7.64
N MET A 21 -16.34 -12.00 6.36
CA MET A 21 -15.10 -11.44 5.85
C MET A 21 -15.14 -9.96 6.21
N ARG A 22 -14.26 -9.52 7.13
CA ARG A 22 -14.19 -8.11 7.54
C ARG A 22 -14.06 -7.26 6.27
N ASP A 23 -14.92 -6.26 6.13
CA ASP A 23 -14.76 -5.22 5.12
C ASP A 23 -13.50 -4.44 5.52
N THR A 24 -12.35 -4.81 4.95
CA THR A 24 -11.12 -4.03 5.09
C THR A 24 -11.22 -2.84 4.16
N ALA A 25 -10.65 -1.73 4.59
CA ALA A 25 -10.81 -0.48 3.87
C ALA A 25 -10.09 -0.56 2.49
N TRP A 26 -8.97 -1.27 2.44
CA TRP A 26 -8.27 -1.63 1.19
C TRP A 26 -9.08 -2.49 0.21
N ARG A 27 -10.04 -3.32 0.67
CA ARG A 27 -10.93 -4.06 -0.24
C ARG A 27 -11.74 -3.13 -1.11
N SER A 28 -12.07 -1.93 -0.62
CA SER A 28 -12.80 -0.92 -1.40
C SER A 28 -11.95 -0.40 -2.56
N VAL A 29 -10.63 -0.21 -2.37
CA VAL A 29 -9.71 0.18 -3.44
C VAL A 29 -9.56 -0.94 -4.47
N PHE A 30 -9.31 -2.17 -4.01
CA PHE A 30 -9.21 -3.33 -4.89
C PHE A 30 -10.51 -3.55 -5.67
N LEU A 31 -11.68 -3.43 -5.03
CA LEU A 31 -12.99 -3.57 -5.67
C LEU A 31 -13.33 -2.42 -6.62
N ALA A 32 -12.95 -1.18 -6.29
CA ALA A 32 -13.10 -0.04 -7.19
C ALA A 32 -12.27 -0.22 -8.47
N ILE A 33 -11.03 -0.71 -8.34
CA ILE A 33 -10.17 -1.05 -9.48
C ILE A 33 -10.82 -2.16 -10.33
N VAL A 34 -11.40 -3.20 -9.73
CA VAL A 34 -12.17 -4.24 -10.46
C VAL A 34 -13.33 -3.65 -11.23
N THR A 35 -14.07 -2.72 -10.63
CA THR A 35 -15.24 -2.13 -11.28
C THR A 35 -14.83 -1.31 -12.51
N CYS A 36 -13.70 -0.61 -12.45
CA CYS A 36 -13.14 0.10 -13.60
C CYS A 36 -12.62 -0.84 -14.69
N VAL A 37 -12.14 -2.03 -14.32
CA VAL A 37 -11.70 -3.08 -15.27
C VAL A 37 -12.86 -3.61 -16.13
N PHE A 38 -14.08 -3.75 -15.60
CA PHE A 38 -15.24 -4.18 -16.39
C PHE A 38 -15.64 -3.17 -17.48
N ILE A 39 -15.40 -1.87 -17.26
CA ILE A 39 -15.57 -0.83 -18.29
C ILE A 39 -14.50 -0.98 -19.39
N PHE A 40 -13.31 -1.46 -19.02
CA PHE A 40 -12.18 -1.71 -19.92
C PHE A 40 -12.40 -2.93 -20.84
N ALA A 41 -12.98 -4.01 -20.33
CA ALA A 41 -13.21 -5.25 -21.08
C ALA A 41 -14.32 -5.13 -22.13
N ALA A 42 -15.36 -4.32 -21.89
CA ALA A 42 -16.48 -4.13 -22.82
C ALA A 42 -16.10 -3.36 -24.11
N GLY A 43 -14.94 -2.71 -24.15
CA GLY A 43 -14.46 -1.89 -25.28
C GLY A 43 -13.55 -2.62 -26.28
N GLY A 44 -13.42 -3.95 -26.22
CA GLY A 44 -12.56 -4.70 -27.14
C GLY A 44 -11.06 -4.64 -26.83
N GLY A 45 -10.71 -4.35 -25.58
CA GLY A 45 -9.33 -4.35 -25.08
C GLY A 45 -8.78 -5.76 -24.95
N ASN A 46 -8.45 -6.40 -26.07
CA ASN A 46 -7.38 -7.40 -26.07
C ASN A 46 -6.18 -6.74 -25.40
N CYS A 47 -5.91 -7.19 -24.17
CA CYS A 47 -4.72 -6.97 -23.36
C CYS A 47 -3.81 -5.84 -23.86
N ILE A 48 -3.67 -4.77 -23.06
CA ILE A 48 -2.41 -4.00 -23.06
C ILE A 48 -1.32 -5.07 -23.09
N LYS A 49 -0.61 -5.19 -24.23
CA LYS A 49 0.19 -6.39 -24.47
C LYS A 49 1.18 -6.46 -23.33
N ALA A 50 0.96 -7.41 -22.40
CA ALA A 50 1.78 -7.56 -21.22
C ALA A 50 3.26 -7.76 -21.61
N GLN A 51 3.50 -8.22 -22.85
CA GLN A 51 4.78 -8.24 -23.53
C GLN A 51 5.52 -6.89 -23.58
N ALA A 52 4.84 -5.76 -23.83
CA ALA A 52 5.44 -4.43 -23.91
C ALA A 52 5.75 -3.85 -22.51
N ALA A 53 4.88 -4.14 -21.54
CA ALA A 53 5.10 -3.82 -20.13
C ALA A 53 6.26 -4.64 -19.52
N ALA A 54 6.38 -5.92 -19.90
CA ALA A 54 7.45 -6.83 -19.48
C ALA A 54 8.81 -6.56 -20.17
N ALA A 55 8.82 -5.98 -21.37
CA ALA A 55 10.04 -5.63 -22.11
C ALA A 55 10.75 -4.34 -21.62
N GLY A 56 10.66 -4.04 -20.32
CA GLY A 56 11.35 -2.90 -19.69
C GLY A 56 10.66 -1.53 -19.86
N GLY A 57 9.48 -1.46 -20.51
CA GLY A 57 8.72 -0.21 -20.67
C GLY A 57 8.32 0.41 -19.33
N LEU A 58 7.93 -0.40 -18.35
CA LEU A 58 7.57 0.07 -17.01
C LEU A 58 8.78 0.57 -16.21
N GLY A 59 9.93 -0.08 -16.36
CA GLY A 59 11.17 0.37 -15.74
C GLY A 59 11.61 1.73 -16.28
N ARG A 60 11.55 1.92 -17.60
CA ARG A 60 11.84 3.22 -18.23
C ARG A 60 10.84 4.29 -17.83
N ALA A 61 9.55 3.96 -17.77
CA ALA A 61 8.52 4.89 -17.32
C ALA A 61 8.79 5.35 -15.88
N TYR A 62 9.12 4.40 -14.99
CA TYR A 62 9.50 4.69 -13.60
C TYR A 62 10.80 5.49 -13.47
N GLU A 63 11.83 5.18 -14.26
CA GLU A 63 13.10 5.91 -14.29
C GLU A 63 12.95 7.33 -14.85
N SER A 64 11.96 7.55 -15.72
CA SER A 64 11.71 8.85 -16.37
C SER A 64 11.00 9.88 -15.50
N ALA A 65 10.20 9.42 -14.52
CA ALA A 65 9.62 10.30 -13.51
C ALA A 65 10.76 10.97 -12.72
N GLY A 66 10.67 12.23 -12.30
CA GLY A 66 11.63 12.91 -11.42
C GLY A 66 13.12 12.74 -11.75
N LYS A 67 13.71 13.74 -12.42
CA LYS A 67 15.11 13.69 -12.89
C LYS A 67 16.15 14.22 -11.90
N SER A 68 15.74 14.78 -10.77
CA SER A 68 16.67 15.38 -9.82
C SER A 68 17.55 14.36 -9.12
N ALA A 69 18.67 14.84 -8.58
CA ALA A 69 19.57 14.05 -7.76
C ALA A 69 18.86 13.51 -6.51
N ALA A 70 17.94 14.28 -5.92
CA ALA A 70 17.15 13.85 -4.77
C ALA A 70 16.29 12.64 -5.13
N THR A 71 15.57 12.69 -6.26
CA THR A 71 14.73 11.58 -6.71
C THR A 71 15.56 10.34 -7.04
N GLN A 72 16.70 10.51 -7.71
CA GLN A 72 17.61 9.39 -8.00
C GLN A 72 18.13 8.74 -6.72
N LYS A 73 18.49 9.55 -5.71
CA LYS A 73 18.95 9.06 -4.41
C LYS A 73 17.85 8.27 -3.70
N LEU A 74 16.63 8.81 -3.63
CA LEU A 74 15.49 8.10 -3.06
C LEU A 74 15.29 6.74 -3.74
N ARG A 75 15.26 6.70 -5.09
CA ARG A 75 15.11 5.44 -5.85
C ARG A 75 16.21 4.43 -5.57
N ALA A 76 17.46 4.88 -5.46
CA ALA A 76 18.57 4.01 -5.11
C ALA A 76 18.42 3.45 -3.68
N GLY A 77 17.80 4.23 -2.78
CA GLY A 77 17.59 3.89 -1.37
C GLY A 77 16.35 3.04 -1.07
N MET A 78 15.38 2.92 -1.98
CA MET A 78 14.05 2.35 -1.70
C MET A 78 14.06 0.95 -1.09
N GLY A 79 14.97 0.06 -1.50
CA GLY A 79 15.11 -1.26 -0.87
C GLY A 79 15.56 -1.19 0.58
N SER A 80 16.53 -0.32 0.88
CA SER A 80 17.00 -0.09 2.25
C SER A 80 15.95 0.60 3.11
N THR A 81 15.16 1.53 2.53
CA THR A 81 14.04 2.19 3.19
C THR A 81 12.97 1.17 3.58
N LEU A 82 12.60 0.27 2.66
CA LEU A 82 11.64 -0.79 2.94
C LEU A 82 12.13 -1.74 4.04
N GLN A 83 13.41 -2.13 3.99
CA GLN A 83 14.00 -3.00 5.00
C GLN A 83 13.97 -2.36 6.39
N LYS A 84 14.40 -1.10 6.51
CA LYS A 84 14.33 -0.34 7.77
C LYS A 84 12.90 -0.18 8.27
N ALA A 85 11.94 0.06 7.37
CA ALA A 85 10.53 0.16 7.73
C ALA A 85 10.03 -1.15 8.33
N VAL A 86 10.30 -2.29 7.69
CA VAL A 86 9.92 -3.63 8.19
C VAL A 86 10.57 -3.94 9.54
N GLU A 87 11.86 -3.62 9.71
CA GLU A 87 12.57 -3.79 10.99
C GLU A 87 11.96 -2.93 12.11
N ARG A 88 11.58 -1.69 11.80
CA ARG A 88 10.93 -0.77 12.74
C ARG A 88 9.54 -1.27 13.14
N SER A 89 8.70 -1.68 12.18
CA SER A 89 7.36 -2.20 12.45
C SER A 89 7.41 -3.45 13.33
N ARG A 90 8.38 -4.34 13.10
CA ARG A 90 8.62 -5.52 13.95
C ARG A 90 9.06 -5.14 15.36
N SER A 91 9.97 -4.19 15.49
CA SER A 91 10.47 -3.72 16.78
C SER A 91 9.36 -3.07 17.61
N ALA A 92 8.50 -2.28 16.97
CA ALA A 92 7.32 -1.69 17.60
C ALA A 92 6.33 -2.77 18.09
N ALA A 93 6.05 -3.78 17.26
CA ALA A 93 5.17 -4.90 17.64
C ALA A 93 5.74 -5.73 18.80
N ALA A 94 7.05 -5.98 18.83
CA ALA A 94 7.72 -6.67 19.93
C ALA A 94 7.67 -5.86 21.24
N GLY A 95 7.92 -4.55 21.16
CA GLY A 95 7.83 -3.64 22.31
C GLY A 95 6.42 -3.56 22.91
N ALA A 96 5.39 -3.53 22.06
CA ALA A 96 4.00 -3.56 22.51
C ALA A 96 3.67 -4.85 23.28
N ARG A 97 4.05 -6.02 22.75
CA ARG A 97 3.83 -7.32 23.41
C ARG A 97 4.53 -7.44 24.75
N SER A 98 5.74 -6.91 24.88
CA SER A 98 6.50 -6.89 26.14
C SER A 98 5.79 -6.06 27.23
N ARG A 99 5.25 -4.88 26.86
CA ARG A 99 4.49 -4.02 27.81
C ARG A 99 3.17 -4.65 28.26
N THR A 100 2.47 -5.37 27.38
CA THR A 100 1.24 -6.07 27.74
C THR A 100 1.52 -7.29 28.62
N GLY A 101 2.63 -8.00 28.41
CA GLY A 101 3.05 -9.15 29.24
C GLY A 101 3.62 -8.75 30.62
N SER A 102 4.20 -7.56 30.75
CA SER A 102 4.79 -7.08 32.02
C SER A 102 3.77 -6.49 33.01
N SER A 103 2.48 -6.40 32.65
CA SER A 103 1.44 -5.81 33.51
C SER A 103 0.89 -6.74 34.59
N ASN A 104 1.46 -7.94 34.79
CA ASN A 104 0.94 -8.95 35.72
C ASN A 104 1.81 -9.26 36.95
N THR A 105 2.76 -8.40 37.33
CA THR A 105 3.45 -8.50 38.64
C THR A 105 3.01 -7.36 39.58
N LEU A 106 2.08 -7.68 40.48
CA LEU A 106 1.62 -6.78 41.55
C LEU A 106 2.65 -6.69 42.70
N LYS A 107 3.14 -5.45 42.93
CA LYS A 107 3.41 -4.73 44.19
C LYS A 107 4.13 -5.40 45.38
N THR A 108 5.18 -4.71 45.85
CA THR A 108 5.26 -4.12 47.22
C THR A 108 6.17 -2.87 47.23
N SER A 109 5.77 -1.87 48.03
CA SER A 109 6.18 -0.43 48.11
C SER A 109 7.50 -0.20 48.91
N PRO A 110 8.14 1.02 49.02
CA PRO A 110 7.50 2.29 49.46
C PRO A 110 8.00 3.67 48.91
N ALA A 111 7.06 4.64 48.99
CA ALA A 111 7.12 6.11 49.19
C ALA A 111 7.81 7.06 48.16
N PRO A 112 7.21 8.25 47.86
CA PRO A 112 7.64 9.12 46.78
C PRO A 112 8.71 10.12 47.23
N ARG A 113 9.88 10.09 46.58
CA ARG A 113 10.88 11.16 46.69
C ARG A 113 10.50 12.27 45.71
N LYS A 114 10.14 13.45 46.23
CA LYS A 114 9.96 14.68 45.45
C LYS A 114 11.24 14.95 44.66
N THR A 115 11.21 14.63 43.37
CA THR A 115 12.24 15.02 42.42
C THR A 115 11.67 16.18 41.63
N THR A 116 12.26 17.35 41.82
CA THR A 116 11.99 18.57 41.08
C THR A 116 12.02 18.28 39.58
N THR A 117 10.85 18.23 38.93
CA THR A 117 10.74 18.23 37.48
C THR A 117 11.29 19.56 36.98
N ARG A 118 12.52 19.52 36.46
CA ARG A 118 13.02 20.57 35.57
C ARG A 118 12.13 20.47 34.33
N ASN A 119 11.22 21.41 34.15
CA ASN A 119 10.45 21.55 32.91
C ASN A 119 11.47 21.70 31.78
N VAL A 120 11.69 20.60 31.05
CA VAL A 120 12.30 20.66 29.73
C VAL A 120 11.14 21.05 28.84
N ASP A 121 11.15 22.28 28.36
CA ASP A 121 10.24 22.70 27.31
C ASP A 121 10.28 21.63 26.20
N PRO A 122 9.14 21.11 25.73
CA PRO A 122 9.16 20.14 24.65
C PRO A 122 9.89 20.80 23.49
N ALA A 123 10.93 20.12 22.99
CA ALA A 123 11.56 20.50 21.72
C ALA A 123 10.43 20.72 20.70
N PRO A 124 10.49 21.77 19.87
CA PRO A 124 9.44 22.05 18.91
C PRO A 124 9.21 20.79 18.08
N GLU A 125 8.01 20.23 18.22
CA GLU A 125 7.53 19.09 17.45
C GLU A 125 7.73 19.45 15.97
N LYS A 126 8.53 18.68 15.24
CA LYS A 126 8.87 18.94 13.83
C LYS A 126 7.54 19.04 13.06
N ALA A 127 7.09 20.27 12.78
CA ALA A 127 5.72 20.55 12.36
C ALA A 127 5.47 20.29 10.86
N TYR A 128 6.45 19.72 10.16
CA TYR A 128 6.32 19.28 8.78
C TYR A 128 6.89 17.88 8.66
N ASP A 129 5.99 16.92 8.44
CA ASP A 129 6.33 15.58 8.01
C ASP A 129 6.68 15.67 6.52
N ASP A 130 7.96 15.48 6.19
CA ASP A 130 8.50 15.69 4.85
C ASP A 130 7.92 14.72 3.81
N THR A 131 7.13 13.74 4.25
CA THR A 131 6.41 12.80 3.38
C THR A 131 5.16 13.40 2.72
N PHE A 132 4.64 14.53 3.19
CA PHE A 132 3.53 15.23 2.57
C PHE A 132 3.98 16.18 1.46
N PHE A 133 3.09 16.44 0.52
CA PHE A 133 3.29 17.43 -0.54
C PHE A 133 1.99 18.19 -0.87
N LYS A 134 2.15 19.36 -1.48
CA LYS A 134 1.03 20.12 -2.06
C LYS A 134 0.83 19.73 -3.52
N PRO A 135 -0.36 19.25 -3.92
CA PRO A 135 -0.59 18.86 -5.32
C PRO A 135 -0.59 20.08 -6.24
N ASP A 136 0.02 19.93 -7.41
CA ASP A 136 0.01 20.85 -8.53
C ASP A 136 -0.72 20.22 -9.72
N VAL A 137 -1.84 20.84 -10.11
CA VAL A 137 -2.69 20.39 -11.22
C VAL A 137 -2.01 20.48 -12.60
N ARG A 138 -0.88 21.19 -12.71
CA ARG A 138 -0.13 21.33 -13.95
C ARG A 138 0.75 20.10 -14.23
N ILE A 139 1.03 19.30 -13.21
CA ILE A 139 1.80 18.06 -13.33
C ILE A 139 0.87 16.97 -13.86
N ASN A 140 1.26 16.33 -14.96
CA ASN A 140 0.40 15.39 -15.69
C ASN A 140 1.07 14.01 -15.90
N VAL A 141 1.45 13.39 -14.79
CA VAL A 141 2.16 12.10 -14.76
C VAL A 141 1.38 11.01 -15.49
N PHE A 142 0.06 10.99 -15.35
CA PHE A 142 -0.78 9.96 -15.97
C PHE A 142 -0.80 10.06 -17.49
N ASN A 143 -0.73 11.26 -18.05
CA ASN A 143 -0.59 11.42 -19.49
C ASN A 143 0.76 10.91 -19.97
N ASP A 144 1.84 11.23 -19.25
CA ASP A 144 3.19 10.84 -19.62
C ASP A 144 3.38 9.31 -19.54
N LEU A 145 2.90 8.69 -18.46
CA LEU A 145 2.89 7.24 -18.30
C LEU A 145 2.04 6.56 -19.38
N ALA A 146 0.83 7.07 -19.66
CA ALA A 146 -0.01 6.50 -20.71
C ALA A 146 0.65 6.59 -22.08
N ASN A 147 1.28 7.73 -22.40
CA ASN A 147 2.02 7.91 -23.65
C ASN A 147 3.24 6.97 -23.77
N SER A 148 3.89 6.66 -22.65
CA SER A 148 5.03 5.74 -22.61
C SER A 148 4.62 4.27 -22.72
N LEU A 149 3.43 3.90 -22.24
CA LEU A 149 3.01 2.50 -22.12
C LEU A 149 2.03 2.07 -23.21
N GLY A 150 1.19 2.98 -23.72
CA GLY A 150 0.18 2.68 -24.74
C GLY A 150 0.74 2.75 -26.16
N GLY A 151 0.39 1.77 -27.00
CA GLY A 151 0.82 1.67 -28.38
C GLY A 151 -0.04 2.46 -29.38
N ASN A 152 -1.30 2.74 -29.04
CA ASN A 152 -2.26 3.49 -29.88
C ASN A 152 -3.08 4.50 -29.05
N VAL A 153 -3.97 5.25 -29.71
CA VAL A 153 -4.74 6.34 -29.08
C VAL A 153 -5.71 5.79 -28.04
N GLU A 154 -6.36 4.66 -28.35
CA GLU A 154 -7.34 3.99 -27.52
C GLU A 154 -6.69 3.44 -26.24
N GLU A 155 -5.56 2.73 -26.36
CA GLU A 155 -4.78 2.22 -25.23
C GLU A 155 -4.29 3.34 -24.32
N LYS A 156 -3.82 4.45 -24.90
CA LYS A 156 -3.38 5.64 -24.13
C LYS A 156 -4.56 6.25 -23.37
N ALA A 157 -5.72 6.39 -24.00
CA ALA A 157 -6.91 6.91 -23.33
C ALA A 157 -7.36 5.99 -22.18
N ALA A 158 -7.34 4.68 -22.42
CA ALA A 158 -7.70 3.68 -21.44
C ALA A 158 -6.74 3.70 -20.24
N LEU A 159 -5.42 3.76 -20.48
CA LEU A 159 -4.40 3.88 -19.42
C LEU A 159 -4.60 5.14 -18.56
N ARG A 160 -4.88 6.31 -19.18
CA ARG A 160 -5.17 7.54 -18.42
C ARG A 160 -6.39 7.38 -17.52
N ALA A 161 -7.45 6.75 -18.04
CA ALA A 161 -8.67 6.49 -17.26
C ALA A 161 -8.38 5.56 -16.08
N LEU A 162 -7.61 4.48 -16.31
CA LEU A 162 -7.19 3.55 -15.26
C LEU A 162 -6.40 4.26 -14.16
N PHE A 163 -5.39 5.05 -14.52
CA PHE A 163 -4.56 5.74 -13.53
C PHE A 163 -5.36 6.77 -12.72
N SER A 164 -6.23 7.53 -13.39
CA SER A 164 -7.12 8.50 -12.74
C SER A 164 -8.08 7.81 -11.76
N ALA A 165 -8.70 6.71 -12.18
CA ALA A 165 -9.60 5.93 -11.34
C ALA A 165 -8.88 5.30 -10.14
N THR A 166 -7.67 4.77 -10.36
CA THR A 166 -6.85 4.20 -9.29
C THR A 166 -6.50 5.26 -8.25
N LYS A 167 -6.06 6.45 -8.67
CA LYS A 167 -5.76 7.56 -7.76
C LYS A 167 -6.97 7.98 -6.96
N SER A 168 -8.12 8.14 -7.61
CA SER A 168 -9.37 8.51 -6.94
C SER A 168 -9.77 7.48 -5.87
N ALA A 169 -9.73 6.18 -6.21
CA ALA A 169 -10.02 5.10 -5.27
C ALA A 169 -9.04 5.08 -4.09
N PHE A 170 -7.74 5.18 -4.37
CA PHE A 170 -6.69 5.24 -3.35
C PHE A 170 -6.88 6.46 -2.43
N GLU A 171 -7.11 7.64 -2.98
CA GLU A 171 -7.25 8.88 -2.20
C GLU A 171 -8.50 8.87 -1.31
N ALA A 172 -9.61 8.31 -1.80
CA ALA A 172 -10.81 8.12 -0.99
C ALA A 172 -10.55 7.21 0.23
N GLU A 173 -9.75 6.16 0.04
CA GLU A 173 -9.39 5.22 1.10
C GLU A 173 -8.47 5.88 2.15
N VAL A 174 -7.42 6.55 1.71
CA VAL A 174 -6.41 7.10 2.63
C VAL A 174 -6.84 8.43 3.27
N ALA A 175 -7.86 9.11 2.75
CA ALA A 175 -8.40 10.36 3.29
C ALA A 175 -8.90 10.23 4.72
N ASN A 176 -9.63 9.15 5.04
CA ASN A 176 -10.15 8.92 6.40
C ASN A 176 -9.04 8.70 7.43
N LYS A 177 -7.81 8.41 6.98
CA LYS A 177 -6.62 8.23 7.82
C LYS A 177 -5.69 9.45 7.82
N GLY A 178 -6.06 10.54 7.15
CA GLY A 178 -5.23 11.76 7.04
C GLY A 178 -3.97 11.58 6.20
N ARG A 179 -3.95 10.61 5.27
CA ARG A 179 -2.78 10.19 4.49
C ARG A 179 -2.84 10.65 3.02
N THR A 180 -3.74 11.57 2.68
CA THR A 180 -3.86 12.14 1.33
C THR A 180 -2.59 12.93 0.99
N ASN A 181 -2.14 12.83 -0.28
CA ASN A 181 -0.92 13.49 -0.75
C ASN A 181 0.32 13.16 0.09
N ASN A 182 0.43 11.90 0.49
CA ASN A 182 1.55 11.41 1.27
C ASN A 182 2.33 10.33 0.50
N LEU A 183 3.64 10.54 0.35
CA LEU A 183 4.51 9.67 -0.42
C LEU A 183 4.65 8.27 0.18
N ALA A 184 4.77 8.16 1.51
CA ALA A 184 4.86 6.86 2.17
C ALA A 184 3.53 6.07 2.04
N ALA A 185 2.39 6.74 1.85
CA ALA A 185 1.10 6.07 1.64
C ALA A 185 1.02 5.45 0.23
N ALA A 186 1.46 6.18 -0.80
CA ALA A 186 1.59 5.62 -2.15
C ALA A 186 2.62 4.48 -2.21
N PHE A 187 3.72 4.60 -1.48
CA PHE A 187 4.71 3.54 -1.39
C PHE A 187 4.15 2.29 -0.69
N THR A 188 3.39 2.48 0.38
CA THR A 188 2.67 1.39 1.06
C THR A 188 1.73 0.68 0.10
N PHE A 189 0.95 1.42 -0.69
CA PHE A 189 0.06 0.84 -1.71
C PHE A 189 0.83 0.04 -2.76
N PHE A 190 1.93 0.59 -3.26
CA PHE A 190 2.77 -0.07 -4.25
C PHE A 190 3.31 -1.42 -3.76
N VAL A 191 3.85 -1.46 -2.53
CA VAL A 191 4.35 -2.71 -1.95
C VAL A 191 3.21 -3.70 -1.75
N ALA A 192 2.06 -3.26 -1.23
CA ALA A 192 0.88 -4.10 -1.04
C ALA A 192 0.37 -4.70 -2.34
N ALA A 193 0.15 -3.87 -3.36
CA ALA A 193 -0.38 -4.27 -4.66
C ALA A 193 0.55 -5.26 -5.37
N THR A 194 1.82 -4.89 -5.54
CA THR A 194 2.79 -5.71 -6.30
C THR A 194 3.08 -7.04 -5.62
N THR A 195 3.25 -7.03 -4.29
CA THR A 195 3.51 -8.26 -3.52
C THR A 195 2.33 -9.23 -3.59
N THR A 196 1.11 -8.71 -3.43
CA THR A 196 -0.13 -9.50 -3.49
C THR A 196 -0.31 -10.12 -4.87
N VAL A 197 -0.12 -9.33 -5.94
CA VAL A 197 -0.22 -9.83 -7.31
C VAL A 197 0.84 -10.88 -7.58
N TYR A 198 2.13 -10.60 -7.31
CA TYR A 198 3.24 -11.53 -7.59
C TYR A 198 3.02 -12.92 -6.98
N HIS A 199 2.70 -12.97 -5.68
CA HIS A 199 2.46 -14.21 -4.95
C HIS A 199 1.09 -14.83 -5.23
N ASN A 200 0.19 -14.09 -5.90
CA ASN A 200 -1.24 -14.42 -6.04
C ASN A 200 -1.88 -14.73 -4.68
N ASP A 201 -1.49 -13.96 -3.66
CA ASP A 201 -1.98 -14.09 -2.30
C ASP A 201 -3.31 -13.32 -2.11
N PRO A 202 -4.06 -13.61 -1.04
CA PRO A 202 -5.11 -12.71 -0.58
C PRO A 202 -4.55 -11.33 -0.20
N GLU A 203 -5.44 -10.34 -0.20
CA GLU A 203 -5.11 -9.00 0.25
C GLU A 203 -4.57 -9.00 1.70
N PRO A 204 -3.54 -8.19 2.03
CA PRO A 204 -3.05 -8.04 3.40
C PRO A 204 -4.14 -7.46 4.31
N SER A 205 -4.05 -7.73 5.62
CA SER A 205 -4.98 -7.13 6.58
C SER A 205 -4.71 -5.62 6.76
N ASP A 206 -5.74 -4.87 7.16
CA ASP A 206 -5.60 -3.44 7.46
C ASP A 206 -4.47 -3.18 8.48
N GLU A 207 -4.33 -4.03 9.49
CA GLU A 207 -3.29 -3.91 10.50
C GLU A 207 -1.89 -4.11 9.92
N ALA A 208 -1.72 -5.05 8.97
CA ALA A 208 -0.45 -5.25 8.28
C ALA A 208 -0.10 -4.06 7.38
N ILE A 209 -1.09 -3.45 6.74
CA ILE A 209 -0.89 -2.25 5.93
C ILE A 209 -0.56 -1.04 6.81
N ASP A 210 -1.28 -0.84 7.92
CA ASP A 210 -1.03 0.27 8.83
C ASP A 210 0.37 0.16 9.48
N GLN A 211 0.82 -1.05 9.82
CA GLN A 211 2.19 -1.28 10.29
C GLN A 211 3.25 -0.94 9.23
N LEU A 212 3.02 -1.30 7.97
CA LEU A 212 3.94 -0.97 6.88
C LEU A 212 3.99 0.55 6.66
N TRP A 213 2.83 1.19 6.67
CA TRP A 213 2.70 2.63 6.57
C TRP A 213 3.47 3.35 7.68
N ASP A 214 3.24 3.00 8.95
CA ASP A 214 3.91 3.66 10.08
C ASP A 214 5.43 3.54 9.98
N GLY A 215 5.92 2.36 9.56
CA GLY A 215 7.35 2.12 9.33
C GLY A 215 7.91 2.96 8.19
N LEU A 216 7.23 2.98 7.04
CA LEU A 216 7.66 3.75 5.87
C LEU A 216 7.63 5.25 6.13
N ASN A 217 6.57 5.75 6.77
CA ASN A 217 6.43 7.17 7.06
C ASN A 217 7.57 7.66 7.94
N ALA A 218 7.82 6.96 9.05
CA ALA A 218 8.88 7.32 9.98
C ALA A 218 10.26 7.26 9.32
N VAL A 219 10.57 6.20 8.56
CA VAL A 219 11.88 6.07 7.92
C VAL A 219 12.09 7.13 6.83
N LEU A 220 11.06 7.46 6.06
CA LEU A 220 11.16 8.48 5.02
C LEU A 220 11.31 9.88 5.59
N ASP A 221 10.53 10.25 6.61
CA ASP A 221 10.66 11.54 7.29
C ASP A 221 12.02 11.69 8.00
N GLU A 222 12.52 10.62 8.64
CA GLU A 222 13.82 10.62 9.34
C GLU A 222 15.02 10.61 8.37
N SER A 223 14.84 10.23 7.10
CA SER A 223 15.94 10.08 6.15
C SER A 223 16.56 11.41 5.68
N GLY A 224 15.81 12.51 5.77
CA GLY A 224 16.17 13.81 5.18
C GLY A 224 16.21 13.82 3.64
N GLU A 225 15.89 12.71 2.95
CA GLU A 225 15.92 12.64 1.48
C GLU A 225 14.81 13.47 0.84
N LEU A 226 13.68 13.62 1.54
CA LEU A 226 12.51 14.34 1.06
C LEU A 226 12.57 15.85 1.31
N GLU A 227 13.44 16.31 2.22
CA GLU A 227 13.62 17.75 2.55
C GLU A 227 14.06 18.56 1.32
N ASN A 228 14.81 17.91 0.42
CA ASN A 228 15.38 18.54 -0.77
C ASN A 228 14.52 18.30 -2.03
N MET A 229 13.32 17.74 -1.89
CA MET A 229 12.38 17.54 -2.99
C MET A 229 11.31 18.62 -2.97
N SER A 230 11.04 19.20 -4.14
CA SER A 230 9.86 20.02 -4.36
C SER A 230 8.58 19.20 -4.23
N ASP A 231 7.48 19.89 -3.95
CA ASP A 231 6.14 19.30 -3.96
C ASP A 231 5.83 18.56 -5.28
N GLY A 232 6.28 19.12 -6.41
CA GLY A 232 6.09 18.52 -7.73
C GLY A 232 6.84 17.21 -7.92
N GLU A 233 8.08 17.11 -7.44
CA GLU A 233 8.85 15.86 -7.50
C GLU A 233 8.21 14.77 -6.63
N LYS A 234 7.73 15.14 -5.43
CA LYS A 234 7.00 14.21 -4.56
C LYS A 234 5.70 13.74 -5.21
N GLN A 235 4.96 14.64 -5.86
CA GLN A 235 3.76 14.30 -6.63
C GLN A 235 4.07 13.35 -7.79
N GLU A 236 5.15 13.59 -8.55
CA GLU A 236 5.55 12.71 -9.66
C GLU A 236 5.80 11.28 -9.19
N ILE A 237 6.52 11.11 -8.08
CA ILE A 237 6.79 9.79 -7.50
C ILE A 237 5.49 9.16 -6.98
N TYR A 238 4.70 9.93 -6.23
CA TYR A 238 3.41 9.49 -5.66
C TYR A 238 2.47 8.97 -6.76
N GLU A 239 2.24 9.75 -7.81
CA GLU A 239 1.36 9.38 -8.91
C GLU A 239 1.91 8.19 -9.70
N THR A 240 3.23 8.12 -9.90
CA THR A 240 3.86 6.97 -10.57
C THR A 240 3.65 5.67 -9.79
N LEU A 241 3.87 5.69 -8.47
CA LEU A 241 3.67 4.51 -7.63
C LEU A 241 2.20 4.04 -7.67
N ILE A 242 1.25 4.97 -7.58
CA ILE A 242 -0.19 4.66 -7.69
C ILE A 242 -0.53 4.09 -9.05
N ALA A 243 -0.06 4.69 -10.14
CA ALA A 243 -0.35 4.24 -11.50
C ALA A 243 0.17 2.80 -11.75
N LEU A 244 1.41 2.51 -11.34
CA LEU A 244 1.99 1.17 -11.46
C LEU A 244 1.24 0.14 -10.62
N SER A 245 0.79 0.52 -9.42
CA SER A 245 -0.03 -0.32 -8.54
C SER A 245 -1.38 -0.65 -9.17
N GLY A 246 -2.06 0.37 -9.71
CA GLY A 246 -3.34 0.21 -10.41
C GLY A 246 -3.21 -0.69 -11.62
N LEU A 247 -2.13 -0.53 -12.41
CA LEU A 247 -1.88 -1.35 -13.59
C LEU A 247 -1.78 -2.85 -13.26
N VAL A 248 -0.97 -3.22 -12.25
CA VAL A 248 -0.79 -4.63 -11.91
C VAL A 248 -2.05 -5.24 -11.30
N LEU A 249 -2.77 -4.48 -10.47
CA LEU A 249 -4.02 -4.94 -9.88
C LEU A 249 -5.09 -5.15 -10.95
N ALA A 250 -5.33 -4.14 -11.78
CA ALA A 250 -6.32 -4.19 -12.84
C ALA A 250 -6.10 -5.38 -13.78
N GLY A 251 -4.86 -5.53 -14.26
CA GLY A 251 -4.51 -6.61 -15.17
C GLY A 251 -4.62 -8.01 -14.56
N HIS A 252 -4.14 -8.18 -13.32
CA HIS A 252 -4.24 -9.46 -12.61
C HIS A 252 -5.70 -9.86 -12.36
N MET A 253 -6.52 -8.90 -11.95
CA MET A 253 -7.94 -9.12 -11.65
C MET A 253 -8.75 -9.39 -12.92
N GLU A 254 -8.45 -8.73 -14.04
CA GLU A 254 -9.06 -9.04 -15.33
C GLU A 254 -8.80 -10.50 -15.72
N GLY A 255 -7.55 -10.96 -15.64
CA GLY A 255 -7.20 -12.35 -15.92
C GLY A 255 -7.95 -13.34 -15.01
N LYS A 256 -8.07 -13.01 -13.72
CA LYS A 256 -8.82 -13.86 -12.77
C LYS A 256 -10.32 -13.90 -13.07
N ASN A 257 -10.91 -12.77 -13.44
CA ASN A 257 -12.35 -12.66 -13.70
C ASN A 257 -12.76 -13.30 -15.03
N SER A 258 -11.91 -13.18 -16.04
CA SER A 258 -12.11 -13.78 -17.37
C SER A 258 -11.71 -15.25 -17.45
N GLY A 259 -10.99 -15.76 -16.43
CA GLY A 259 -10.40 -17.11 -16.45
C GLY A 259 -9.15 -17.24 -17.33
N ASP A 260 -8.62 -16.12 -17.83
CA ASP A 260 -7.39 -16.07 -18.61
C ASP A 260 -6.14 -16.17 -17.71
N GLN A 261 -5.69 -17.41 -17.51
CA GLN A 261 -4.47 -17.71 -16.76
C GLN A 261 -3.21 -17.10 -17.40
N GLN A 262 -3.18 -16.91 -18.72
CA GLN A 262 -2.03 -16.29 -19.37
C GLN A 262 -1.92 -14.82 -18.95
N THR A 263 -3.03 -14.09 -18.96
CA THR A 263 -3.09 -12.71 -18.48
C THR A 263 -2.75 -12.62 -16.98
N THR A 264 -3.35 -13.47 -16.14
CA THR A 264 -3.00 -13.56 -14.71
C THR A 264 -1.50 -13.75 -14.51
N ASN A 265 -0.88 -14.73 -15.18
CA ASN A 265 0.54 -15.00 -15.03
C ASN A 265 1.43 -13.88 -15.58
N ALA A 266 1.02 -13.21 -16.66
CA ALA A 266 1.76 -12.10 -17.22
C ALA A 266 1.83 -10.92 -16.23
N TYR A 267 0.74 -10.60 -15.55
CA TYR A 267 0.73 -9.53 -14.54
C TYR A 267 1.46 -9.91 -13.26
N ARG A 268 1.56 -11.20 -12.92
CA ARG A 268 2.48 -11.68 -11.87
C ARG A 268 3.94 -11.41 -12.21
N VAL A 269 4.35 -11.70 -13.45
CA VAL A 269 5.71 -11.41 -13.93
C VAL A 269 5.98 -9.91 -13.91
N ILE A 270 5.03 -9.09 -14.35
CA ILE A 270 5.14 -7.63 -14.31
C ILE A 270 5.30 -7.12 -12.87
N ALA A 271 4.49 -7.62 -11.93
CA ALA A 271 4.60 -7.25 -10.52
C ALA A 271 5.96 -7.62 -9.93
N GLY A 272 6.50 -8.79 -10.28
CA GLY A 272 7.86 -9.21 -9.91
C GLY A 272 8.92 -8.24 -10.43
N ALA A 273 8.87 -7.90 -11.72
CA ALA A 273 9.79 -6.95 -12.34
C ALA A 273 9.71 -5.54 -11.70
N LEU A 274 8.52 -5.10 -11.30
CA LEU A 274 8.33 -3.83 -10.59
C LEU A 274 8.93 -3.87 -9.18
N ILE A 275 8.79 -4.98 -8.45
CA ILE A 275 9.46 -5.17 -7.16
C ILE A 275 10.97 -5.07 -7.33
N GLU A 276 11.56 -5.77 -8.30
CA GLU A 276 13.00 -5.69 -8.56
C GLU A 276 13.45 -4.27 -8.93
N THR A 277 12.69 -3.62 -9.80
CA THR A 277 13.04 -2.30 -10.33
C THR A 277 12.94 -1.21 -9.27
N VAL A 278 11.85 -1.20 -8.49
CA VAL A 278 11.51 -0.12 -7.55
C VAL A 278 12.05 -0.42 -6.15
N LEU A 279 11.87 -1.65 -5.66
CA LEU A 279 12.28 -2.04 -4.30
C LEU A 279 13.73 -2.55 -4.24
N LYS A 280 14.40 -2.71 -5.38
CA LYS A 280 15.79 -3.18 -5.47
C LYS A 280 16.03 -4.49 -4.69
N THR A 281 15.01 -5.35 -4.63
CA THR A 281 15.04 -6.62 -3.92
C THR A 281 14.33 -7.70 -4.74
N SER A 282 14.62 -8.97 -4.45
CA SER A 282 13.97 -10.09 -5.10
C SER A 282 12.49 -10.19 -4.66
N PRO A 283 11.55 -10.38 -5.60
CA PRO A 283 10.12 -10.48 -5.28
C PRO A 283 9.78 -11.71 -4.43
N ASP A 284 10.60 -12.77 -4.50
CA ASP A 284 10.45 -13.96 -3.64
C ASP A 284 10.74 -13.69 -2.16
N LYS A 285 11.49 -12.61 -1.87
CA LYS A 285 11.86 -12.24 -0.50
C LYS A 285 10.80 -11.41 0.18
N VAL A 286 9.99 -10.66 -0.56
CA VAL A 286 9.00 -9.72 -0.02
C VAL A 286 7.65 -10.41 0.02
N ARG A 287 7.07 -10.59 1.21
CA ARG A 287 5.75 -11.22 1.36
C ARG A 287 5.04 -10.74 2.61
N PHE A 288 3.71 -10.61 2.55
CA PHE A 288 2.90 -10.41 3.74
C PHE A 288 2.61 -11.74 4.43
N ASP A 289 2.75 -11.78 5.75
CA ASP A 289 2.28 -12.87 6.58
C ASP A 289 1.44 -12.34 7.77
N ARG A 290 1.14 -13.21 8.74
CA ARG A 290 0.32 -12.85 9.91
C ARG A 290 0.94 -11.76 10.80
N SER A 291 2.23 -11.48 10.64
CA SER A 291 2.98 -10.50 11.41
C SER A 291 3.19 -9.17 10.67
N GLY A 292 2.68 -9.04 9.45
CA GLY A 292 2.88 -7.89 8.59
C GLY A 292 3.77 -8.23 7.39
N LEU A 293 4.41 -7.20 6.81
CA LEU A 293 5.36 -7.40 5.73
C LEU A 293 6.65 -8.05 6.24
N VAL A 294 7.16 -9.03 5.50
CA VAL A 294 8.40 -9.74 5.75
C VAL A 294 9.32 -9.64 4.54
N ILE A 295 10.60 -9.36 4.80
CA ILE A 295 11.69 -9.53 3.84
C ILE A 295 12.54 -10.71 4.31
N LYS A 296 12.60 -11.78 3.52
CA LYS A 296 13.44 -12.95 3.78
C LYS A 296 14.92 -12.62 3.50
N PRO A 297 15.87 -13.23 4.24
CA PRO A 297 17.30 -13.05 4.01
C PRO A 297 17.73 -13.45 2.59
#